data_AF-A0AAU4B451-F1
#
_entry.id   AF-A0AAU4B451-F1
#
_cell.length_a   1.000
_cell.length_b   1.000
_cell.length_c   1.000
_cell.angle_alpha   90.00
_cell.angle_beta   90.00
_cell.angle_gamma   90.00
#
_symmetry.space_group_name_H-M   'P 1'
#
loop_
_entity.id
_entity.type
_entity.pdbx_description
1 polymer ?
#
loop_
_entity_poly.entity_id
_entity_poly.type
_entity_poly.pdbx_seq_one_letter_code
_entity_poly.pdbx_strand_id
1 'polypeptide(L)' 'MTGPEHLLEGKRLLAKAAVVGEATPAGQAVATAATGHLLAALTTAFAAAHLPDRTSWQKAGDA' A
#
# COMPACT_ATOMS: atom_id res chain seq x y z
N MET A 1 6.15 2.46 -7.51
CA MET A 1 5.44 3.13 -6.42
C MET A 1 6.18 2.90 -5.11
N THR A 2 6.24 3.91 -4.24
CA THR A 2 6.96 3.86 -2.94
C THR A 2 6.00 3.58 -1.76
N GLY A 3 6.53 3.30 -0.58
CA GLY A 3 5.74 3.06 0.65
C GLY A 3 4.70 4.16 0.96
N PRO A 4 5.06 5.45 0.92
CA PRO A 4 4.11 6.55 1.12
C PRO A 4 2.96 6.60 0.10
N GLU A 5 3.25 6.32 -1.17
CA GLU A 5 2.24 6.28 -2.23
C GLU A 5 1.24 5.15 -2.01
N HIS A 6 1.72 3.98 -1.58
CA HIS A 6 0.86 2.86 -1.18
C HIS A 6 -0.04 3.23 0.01
N LEU A 7 0.47 3.97 1.01
CA LEU A 7 -0.34 4.40 2.15
C LEU A 7 -1.47 5.35 1.74
N LEU A 8 -1.16 6.34 0.90
CA LEU A 8 -2.14 7.32 0.42
C LEU A 8 -3.24 6.64 -0.41
N GLU A 9 -2.85 5.76 -1.34
CA GLU A 9 -3.80 5.07 -2.19
C GLU A 9 -4.67 4.07 -1.39
N GLY A 10 -4.08 3.36 -0.42
CA GLY A 10 -4.82 2.48 0.48
C GLY A 10 -5.91 3.22 1.25
N LYS A 11 -5.60 4.39 1.82
CA LYS A 11 -6.59 5.24 2.52
C LYS A 11 -7.68 5.75 1.59
N ARG A 12 -7.33 6.17 0.38
CA ARG A 12 -8.27 6.66 -0.64
C ARG A 12 -9.27 5.56 -1.03
N LEU A 13 -8.77 4.35 -1.27
CA LEU A 13 -9.61 3.20 -1.63
C LEU A 13 -10.50 2.78 -0.45
N LEU A 14 -10.02 2.82 0.78
CA LEU A 14 -10.84 2.50 1.95
C LEU A 14 -12.02 3.48 2.09
N ALA A 15 -11.77 4.78 1.93
CA ALA A 15 -12.83 5.79 1.91
C ALA A 15 -13.83 5.55 0.77
N LYS A 16 -13.35 5.12 -0.41
CA LYS A 16 -14.21 4.74 -1.54
C LYS A 16 -15.06 3.50 -1.23
N ALA A 17 -14.51 2.50 -0.55
CA ALA A 17 -15.26 1.29 -0.17
C ALA A 17 -16.45 1.62 0.76
N ALA A 18 -16.26 2.54 1.71
CA ALA A 18 -17.33 3.03 2.57
C ALA A 18 -18.46 3.72 1.78
N VAL A 19 -18.12 4.49 0.74
CA VAL A 19 -19.12 5.16 -0.14
C VAL A 19 -19.87 4.16 -1.02
N VAL A 20 -19.17 3.15 -1.55
CA VAL A 20 -19.77 2.10 -2.40
C VAL A 20 -20.65 1.14 -1.58
N GLY A 21 -20.43 1.08 -0.27
CA GLY A 21 -21.11 0.17 0.64
C GLY A 21 -20.34 -1.14 0.78
N GLU A 22 -19.80 -1.37 1.98
CA GLU A 22 -18.84 -2.46 2.27
C GLU A 22 -19.43 -3.87 2.11
N ALA A 23 -20.76 -4.00 2.21
CA ALA A 23 -21.46 -5.27 2.02
C ALA A 23 -21.71 -5.62 0.53
N THR A 24 -21.42 -4.71 -0.40
CA THR A 24 -21.58 -4.97 -1.84
C THR A 24 -20.34 -5.67 -2.41
N PRO A 25 -20.46 -6.50 -3.47
CA PRO A 25 -19.31 -7.09 -4.13
C PRO A 25 -18.29 -6.05 -4.62
N ALA A 26 -18.78 -4.90 -5.10
CA ALA A 26 -17.93 -3.79 -5.50
C ALA A 26 -17.19 -3.16 -4.31
N GLY A 27 -17.87 -2.95 -3.18
CA GLY A 27 -17.26 -2.45 -1.95
C GLY A 27 -16.17 -3.39 -1.42
N GLN A 28 -16.43 -4.70 -1.42
CA GLN A 28 -15.45 -5.72 -1.01
C GLN A 28 -14.21 -5.76 -1.92
N ALA A 29 -14.39 -5.63 -3.24
CA ALA A 29 -13.28 -5.56 -4.18
C ALA A 29 -12.39 -4.32 -3.92
N VAL A 30 -13.02 -3.16 -3.67
CA VAL A 30 -12.29 -1.92 -3.34
C VAL A 30 -11.58 -2.03 -1.98
N ALA A 31 -12.22 -2.63 -0.97
CA ALA A 31 -11.63 -2.86 0.34
C ALA A 31 -10.43 -3.84 0.29
N THR A 32 -10.51 -4.86 -0.57
CA THR A 32 -9.40 -5.80 -0.81
C THR A 32 -8.22 -5.08 -1.44
N ALA A 33 -8.46 -4.24 -2.46
CA ALA A 33 -7.42 -3.43 -3.06
C ALA A 33 -6.78 -2.47 -2.04
N ALA A 34 -7.60 -1.77 -1.23
CA ALA A 34 -7.12 -0.91 -0.15
C ALA A 34 -6.19 -1.66 0.82
N THR A 35 -6.57 -2.87 1.22
CA THR A 35 -5.78 -3.74 2.11
C THR A 35 -4.43 -4.10 1.49
N GLY A 36 -4.40 -4.45 0.21
CA GLY A 36 -3.15 -4.74 -0.51
C GLY A 36 -2.18 -3.56 -0.51
N HIS A 37 -2.69 -2.35 -0.75
CA HIS A 37 -1.89 -1.12 -0.68
C HIS A 37 -1.36 -0.86 0.74
N LEU A 38 -2.18 -1.01 1.77
CA LEU A 38 -1.74 -0.80 3.15
C LEU A 38 -0.67 -1.82 3.58
N LEU A 39 -0.80 -3.08 3.16
CA LEU A 39 0.20 -4.11 3.42
C LEU A 39 1.54 -3.80 2.72
N ALA A 40 1.50 -3.34 1.47
CA ALA A 40 2.70 -2.92 0.75
C ALA A 40 3.41 -1.74 1.44
N ALA A 41 2.65 -0.76 1.94
CA ALA A 41 3.19 0.35 2.71
C ALA A 41 3.87 -0.11 4.01
N LEU A 42 3.22 -1.02 4.77
CA LEU A 42 3.79 -1.61 5.98
C LEU A 42 5.07 -2.41 5.70
N THR A 43 5.06 -3.21 4.64
CA THR A 43 6.22 -4.01 4.23
C THR A 43 7.40 -3.11 3.87
N THR A 44 7.13 -2.00 3.18
CA THR A 44 8.16 -1.01 2.83
C THR A 44 8.73 -0.32 4.08
N ALA A 45 7.86 0.08 5.02
CA ALA A 45 8.29 0.69 6.28
C ALA A 45 9.11 -0.27 7.14
N PHE A 46 8.70 -1.54 7.22
CA PHE A 46 9.44 -2.59 7.91
C PHE A 46 10.81 -2.83 7.28
N ALA A 47 10.87 -2.95 5.94
CA ALA A 47 12.13 -3.12 5.23
C ALA A 47 13.10 -1.95 5.45
N ALA A 48 12.59 -0.71 5.43
CA ALA A 48 13.41 0.46 5.71
C ALA A 48 13.97 0.49 7.15
N ALA A 49 13.19 0.02 8.13
CA ALA A 49 13.58 0.02 9.54
C ALA A 49 14.51 -1.15 9.92
N HIS A 50 14.36 -2.32 9.29
CA HIS A 50 15.01 -3.56 9.73
C HIS A 50 15.98 -4.17 8.72
N LEU A 51 15.91 -3.74 7.45
CA LEU A 51 16.72 -4.28 6.36
C LEU A 51 17.27 -3.17 5.45
N PRO A 52 17.88 -2.10 6.00
CA PRO A 52 18.30 -0.93 5.22
C PRO A 52 19.29 -1.27 4.09
N ASP A 53 20.12 -2.29 4.28
CA ASP A 53 21.09 -2.75 3.28
C ASP A 53 20.47 -3.61 2.17
N ARG A 54 19.27 -4.19 2.40
CA ARG A 54 18.54 -4.96 1.37
C ARG A 54 17.53 -4.13 0.59
N THR A 55 17.22 -2.92 1.03
CA THR A 55 16.52 -1.91 0.21
C THR A 55 17.42 -1.25 -0.83
N SER A 56 18.71 -1.63 -0.90
CA SER A 56 19.73 -1.10 -1.83
C SER A 56 19.43 -1.31 -3.33
N TRP A 57 18.52 -2.22 -3.71
CA TRP A 57 18.05 -2.32 -5.09
C TRP A 57 17.33 -1.06 -5.58
N GLN A 58 16.84 -0.20 -4.68
CA GLN A 58 16.36 1.15 -5.04
C GLN A 58 17.50 2.15 -5.30
N LYS A 59 18.72 1.90 -4.80
CA LYS A 59 19.92 2.72 -5.11
C LYS A 59 20.65 2.27 -6.37
N ALA A 60 20.39 1.05 -6.86
CA ALA A 60 21.01 0.53 -8.08
C ALA A 60 20.41 1.10 -9.39
N GLY A 61 19.36 1.92 -9.30
CA GLY A 61 18.78 2.64 -10.45
C GLY A 61 19.36 4.05 -10.69
N ASP A 62 20.20 4.53 -9.78
CA ASP A 62 20.82 5.87 -9.82
C ASP A 62 22.34 5.83 -10.14
N ALA A 63 22.87 4.68 -10.61
CA ALA A 63 24.27 4.50 -11.00
C ALA A 63 24.42 4.26 -12.51
#